data_AF-A0A843H158-F1
#
_entry.id   AF-A0A843H158-F1
#
_cell.length_a   1.000
_cell.length_b   1.000
_cell.length_c   1.000
_cell.angle_alpha   90.00
_cell.angle_beta   90.00
_cell.angle_gamma   90.00
#
_symmetry.space_group_name_H-M   'P 1'
#
loop_
_entity.id
_entity.type
_entity.pdbx_description
1 polymer ?
#
loop_
_entity_poly.entity_id
_entity_poly.type
_entity_poly.pdbx_seq_one_letter_code
_entity_poly.pdbx_strand_id
1 'polypeptide(L)'
;MSGIEDLINQFNEMNIIKRIIVGCCAVYLILMIITLLGHAILGIPWDSYTEETPTDYTDFVDLDLDGNGGLSFDEVKYYDHNSEFTISDSDLYSIFERCDKNGNGLLIGGEYDHYVISVKNHLSDLKAQKEKAQREAQERARQSSSSSSSSSSSHSHSSSYDSYDGAETCPYCGSEAVYSSGNGYRCAECGNYISNPDDLNLNYEEGYYELTLPSFI
;
A
#
# COMPACT_ATOMS: atom_id res chain seq x y z
N MET A 1 9.73 57.71 -23.05
CA MET A 1 10.50 57.28 -24.24
C MET A 1 11.99 57.55 -24.09
N SER A 2 12.44 58.63 -23.45
CA SER A 2 13.88 58.93 -23.25
C SER A 2 14.67 57.84 -22.50
N GLY A 3 14.08 57.19 -21.49
CA GLY A 3 14.82 56.23 -20.66
C GLY A 3 15.28 54.94 -21.38
N ILE A 4 14.62 54.55 -22.47
CA ILE A 4 15.04 53.35 -23.26
C ILE A 4 16.26 53.70 -24.12
N GLU A 5 16.27 54.89 -24.72
CA GLU A 5 17.38 55.37 -25.53
C GLU A 5 18.65 55.52 -24.68
N ASP A 6 18.53 56.02 -23.45
CA ASP A 6 19.63 56.14 -22.50
C ASP A 6 20.23 54.77 -22.13
N LEU A 7 19.39 53.75 -21.94
CA LEU A 7 19.82 52.37 -21.65
C LEU A 7 20.55 51.73 -22.84
N ILE A 8 20.07 51.96 -24.07
CA ILE A 8 20.71 51.47 -25.29
C ILE A 8 22.09 52.11 -25.46
N ASN A 9 22.18 53.42 -25.22
CA ASN A 9 23.44 54.15 -25.29
C ASN A 9 24.43 53.66 -24.23
N GLN A 10 24.00 53.49 -22.98
CA GLN A 10 24.85 52.90 -21.93
C GLN A 10 25.33 51.49 -22.29
N PHE A 11 24.47 50.65 -22.88
CA PHE A 11 24.85 49.30 -23.30
C PHE A 11 25.91 49.33 -24.41
N ASN A 12 25.82 50.28 -25.35
CA ASN A 12 26.76 50.41 -26.46
C ASN A 12 28.14 50.91 -26.00
N GLU A 13 28.20 51.73 -24.94
CA GLU A 13 29.46 52.21 -24.37
C GLU A 13 30.18 51.19 -23.49
N MET A 14 29.55 50.08 -23.14
CA MET A 14 30.21 49.04 -22.33
C MET A 14 31.28 48.29 -23.13
N ASN A 15 32.33 47.86 -22.40
CA ASN A 15 33.31 46.91 -22.92
C ASN A 15 32.65 45.63 -23.45
N ILE A 16 33.22 45.05 -24.50
CA ILE A 16 32.66 43.88 -25.21
C ILE A 16 32.34 42.71 -24.27
N ILE A 17 33.19 42.45 -23.26
CA ILE A 17 32.98 41.40 -22.26
C ILE A 17 31.71 41.65 -21.44
N LYS A 18 31.49 42.89 -20.99
CA LYS A 18 30.28 43.25 -20.22
C LYS A 18 29.01 43.12 -21.06
N ARG A 19 29.09 43.46 -22.35
CA ARG A 19 27.98 43.30 -23.30
C ARG A 19 27.59 41.83 -23.47
N ILE A 20 28.58 40.94 -23.56
CA ILE A 20 28.34 39.49 -23.62
C ILE A 20 27.66 39.00 -22.33
N ILE A 21 28.15 39.38 -21.15
CA ILE A 21 27.56 38.96 -19.87
C ILE A 21 26.11 39.44 -19.76
N VAL A 22 25.85 40.72 -20.03
CA VAL A 22 24.49 41.29 -19.99
C VAL A 22 23.58 40.61 -21.02
N GLY A 23 24.09 40.31 -22.21
CA GLY A 23 23.37 39.54 -23.23
C GLY A 23 23.00 38.14 -22.75
N CYS A 24 23.94 37.40 -22.15
CA CYS A 24 23.68 36.08 -21.59
C CYS A 24 22.63 36.13 -20.46
N CYS A 25 22.74 37.10 -19.54
CA CYS A 25 21.75 37.29 -18.47
C CYS A 25 20.36 37.61 -19.04
N ALA A 26 20.28 38.48 -20.05
CA ALA A 26 19.01 38.83 -20.69
C ALA A 26 18.37 37.62 -21.38
N VAL A 27 19.16 36.82 -22.12
CA VAL A 27 18.68 35.59 -22.74
C VAL A 27 18.17 34.60 -21.69
N TYR A 28 18.92 34.40 -20.61
CA TYR A 28 18.51 33.51 -19.51
C TYR A 28 17.18 33.96 -18.87
N LEU A 29 17.03 35.27 -18.61
CA LEU A 29 15.79 35.82 -18.06
C LEU A 29 14.60 35.67 -19.02
N ILE A 30 14.81 35.88 -20.32
CA ILE A 30 13.78 35.67 -21.34
C ILE A 30 13.34 34.20 -21.37
N LEU A 31 14.29 33.26 -21.35
CA LEU A 31 13.98 31.82 -21.31
C LEU A 31 13.20 31.46 -20.05
N MET A 32 13.59 31.97 -18.87
CA MET A 32 12.86 31.78 -17.62
C MET A 32 11.43 32.29 -17.68
N ILE A 33 11.21 33.47 -18.26
CA ILE A 33 9.87 34.05 -18.42
C ILE A 33 9.03 33.22 -19.40
N ILE A 34 9.60 32.78 -20.53
CA ILE A 34 8.90 31.91 -21.49
C ILE A 34 8.47 30.61 -20.82
N THR A 35 9.35 29.98 -20.03
CA THR A 35 9.02 28.77 -19.28
C THR A 35 7.87 29.03 -18.30
N LEU A 36 7.94 30.09 -17.50
CA LEU A 36 6.88 30.48 -16.56
C LEU A 36 5.53 30.71 -17.26
N LEU A 37 5.55 31.42 -18.39
CA LEU A 37 4.35 31.65 -19.20
C LEU A 37 3.82 30.34 -19.81
N GLY A 38 4.72 29.45 -20.26
CA GLY A 38 4.36 28.13 -20.73
C GLY A 38 3.59 27.33 -19.69
N HIS A 39 4.03 27.33 -18.43
CA HIS A 39 3.32 26.67 -17.33
C HIS A 39 1.97 27.33 -17.05
N ALA A 40 1.93 28.67 -17.03
CA ALA A 40 0.71 29.42 -16.74
C ALA A 40 -0.36 29.27 -17.84
N ILE A 41 0.04 29.18 -19.12
CA ILE A 41 -0.88 29.13 -20.27
C ILE A 41 -1.25 27.69 -20.63
N LEU A 42 -0.27 26.79 -20.64
CA LEU A 42 -0.48 25.41 -21.09
C LEU A 42 -0.90 24.46 -19.96
N GLY A 43 -0.93 24.95 -18.71
CA GLY A 43 -1.28 24.14 -17.54
C GLY A 43 -0.33 22.96 -17.35
N ILE A 44 0.90 23.05 -17.87
CA ILE A 44 1.93 22.03 -17.64
C ILE A 44 2.24 22.09 -16.14
N PRO A 45 1.96 21.00 -15.38
CA PRO A 45 2.17 20.99 -13.95
C PRO A 45 3.64 21.26 -13.64
N TRP A 46 3.90 22.07 -12.60
CA TRP A 46 5.22 22.32 -12.03
C TRP A 46 5.80 21.09 -11.31
N ASP A 47 5.23 19.91 -11.56
CA ASP A 47 5.71 18.64 -11.04
C ASP A 47 7.14 18.51 -11.52
N SER A 48 7.98 18.92 -10.60
CA SER A 48 9.40 18.96 -10.74
C SER A 48 9.78 17.51 -11.00
N TYR A 49 10.77 17.29 -11.85
CA TYR A 49 11.62 16.12 -11.68
C TYR A 49 12.34 16.28 -10.34
N THR A 50 11.61 16.31 -9.23
CA THR A 50 12.09 15.79 -7.98
C THR A 50 12.29 14.33 -8.29
N GLU A 51 13.55 13.90 -8.31
CA GLU A 51 13.90 12.52 -8.01
C GLU A 51 13.28 12.20 -6.64
N GLU A 52 11.97 11.96 -6.60
CA GLU A 52 11.27 11.48 -5.43
C GLU A 52 11.75 10.07 -5.25
N THR A 53 12.83 9.92 -4.47
CA THR A 53 13.45 8.66 -4.03
C THR A 53 13.39 7.58 -5.10
N PRO A 54 14.42 7.40 -5.95
CA PRO A 54 14.41 6.34 -6.96
C PRO A 54 13.86 5.09 -6.30
N THR A 55 12.69 4.62 -6.77
CA THR A 55 12.23 3.30 -6.36
C THR A 55 13.41 2.38 -6.61
N ASP A 56 13.73 1.55 -5.63
CA ASP A 56 14.94 0.73 -5.70
C ASP A 56 14.85 -0.05 -7.01
N TYR A 57 15.68 0.32 -7.98
CA TYR A 57 15.52 -0.12 -9.37
C TYR A 57 15.71 -1.65 -9.47
N THR A 58 16.22 -2.25 -8.40
CA THR A 58 16.26 -3.70 -8.18
C THR A 58 14.86 -4.32 -8.23
N ASP A 59 13.86 -3.69 -7.61
CA ASP A 59 12.49 -4.22 -7.60
C ASP A 59 11.89 -4.21 -9.01
N PHE A 60 12.22 -3.20 -9.83
CA PHE A 60 11.75 -3.15 -11.22
C PHE A 60 12.34 -4.28 -12.06
N VAL A 61 13.64 -4.52 -11.96
CA VAL A 61 14.33 -5.58 -12.73
C VAL A 61 13.87 -6.97 -12.29
N ASP A 62 13.59 -7.17 -11.00
CA ASP A 62 13.09 -8.45 -10.49
C ASP A 62 11.64 -8.74 -10.92
N LEU A 63 10.89 -7.70 -11.32
CA LEU A 63 9.51 -7.81 -11.78
C LEU A 63 9.33 -7.92 -13.29
N ASP A 64 10.33 -7.49 -14.07
CA ASP A 64 10.32 -7.60 -15.53
C ASP A 64 10.67 -9.04 -15.94
N LEU A 65 9.69 -9.93 -15.86
CA LEU A 65 9.86 -11.38 -16.03
C LEU A 65 10.11 -11.75 -17.50
N ASP A 66 9.58 -10.95 -18.42
CA ASP A 66 9.77 -11.16 -19.85
C ASP A 66 10.95 -10.35 -20.44
N GLY A 67 11.51 -9.42 -19.67
CA GLY A 67 12.67 -8.60 -20.04
C GLY A 67 12.36 -7.57 -21.12
N ASN A 68 11.10 -7.16 -21.26
CA ASN A 68 10.66 -6.23 -22.29
C ASN A 68 10.98 -4.76 -21.94
N GLY A 69 11.44 -4.49 -20.71
CA GLY A 69 11.78 -3.16 -20.22
C GLY A 69 10.60 -2.37 -19.66
N GLY A 70 9.47 -3.02 -19.40
CA GLY A 70 8.25 -2.46 -18.83
C GLY A 70 7.45 -3.51 -18.06
N LEU A 71 6.69 -3.08 -17.07
CA LEU A 71 5.94 -4.00 -16.22
C LEU A 71 4.48 -4.06 -16.63
N SER A 72 4.04 -5.24 -17.03
CA SER A 72 2.63 -5.56 -17.28
C SER A 72 1.85 -5.67 -15.97
N PHE A 73 0.51 -5.62 -16.07
CA PHE A 73 -0.35 -5.77 -14.89
C PHE A 73 -0.13 -7.10 -14.15
N ASP A 74 0.08 -8.19 -14.89
CA ASP A 74 0.28 -9.51 -14.30
C ASP A 74 1.60 -9.59 -13.51
N GLU A 75 2.65 -8.90 -13.97
CA GLU A 75 3.96 -8.83 -13.30
C GLU A 75 3.88 -8.02 -12.01
N VAL A 76 3.28 -6.82 -12.03
CA VAL A 76 3.14 -6.01 -10.81
C VAL A 76 2.19 -6.63 -9.79
N LYS A 77 1.18 -7.38 -10.25
CA LYS A 77 0.26 -8.12 -9.38
C LYS A 77 0.98 -9.19 -8.58
N TYR A 78 1.93 -9.89 -9.19
CA TYR A 78 2.69 -10.95 -8.54
C TYR A 78 3.48 -10.45 -7.32
N TYR A 79 3.98 -9.21 -7.37
CA TYR A 79 4.72 -8.60 -6.27
C TYR A 79 3.84 -8.30 -5.05
N ASP A 80 2.64 -7.75 -5.28
CA ASP A 80 1.81 -7.19 -4.21
C ASP A 80 1.18 -8.26 -3.30
N HIS A 81 1.04 -9.49 -3.80
CA HIS A 81 0.56 -10.64 -3.03
C HIS A 81 1.49 -11.07 -1.88
N ASN A 82 2.73 -10.57 -1.82
CA ASN A 82 3.64 -10.81 -0.70
C ASN A 82 3.48 -9.81 0.47
N SER A 83 2.55 -8.86 0.37
CA SER A 83 2.29 -7.91 1.45
C SER A 83 1.24 -8.42 2.45
N GLU A 84 1.40 -8.08 3.74
CA GLU A 84 0.48 -8.44 4.84
C GLU A 84 -0.95 -7.86 4.65
N PHE A 85 -1.11 -6.97 3.68
CA PHE A 85 -2.39 -6.41 3.28
C PHE A 85 -2.67 -6.72 1.81
N THR A 86 -3.53 -7.70 1.57
CA THR A 86 -3.99 -8.02 0.23
C THR A 86 -4.85 -6.88 -0.32
N ILE A 87 -4.33 -6.14 -1.30
CA ILE A 87 -5.12 -5.23 -2.11
C ILE A 87 -5.95 -6.07 -3.07
N SER A 88 -7.18 -5.65 -3.37
CA SER A 88 -7.99 -6.37 -4.35
C SER A 88 -7.42 -6.20 -5.76
N ASP A 89 -7.51 -7.23 -6.60
CA ASP A 89 -7.10 -7.16 -8.00
C ASP A 89 -7.75 -5.98 -8.74
N SER A 90 -9.02 -5.68 -8.43
CA SER A 90 -9.73 -4.55 -9.02
C SER A 90 -9.15 -3.19 -8.61
N ASP A 91 -8.73 -3.04 -7.34
CA ASP A 91 -8.14 -1.80 -6.87
C ASP A 91 -6.73 -1.62 -7.45
N LEU A 92 -5.93 -2.70 -7.49
CA LEU A 92 -4.63 -2.71 -8.15
C LEU A 92 -4.75 -2.34 -9.63
N TYR A 93 -5.71 -2.92 -10.34
CA TYR A 93 -5.95 -2.60 -11.75
C TYR A 93 -6.34 -1.13 -11.94
N SER A 94 -7.16 -0.57 -11.04
CA SER A 94 -7.54 0.85 -11.09
C SER A 94 -6.38 1.80 -10.81
N ILE A 95 -5.38 1.37 -10.04
CA ILE A 95 -4.14 2.12 -9.79
C ILE A 95 -3.24 2.01 -11.03
N PHE A 96 -3.11 0.80 -11.58
CA PHE A 96 -2.36 0.53 -12.80
C PHE A 96 -2.84 1.39 -13.97
N GLU A 97 -4.13 1.35 -14.32
CA GLU A 97 -4.70 2.17 -15.41
C GLU A 97 -4.49 3.67 -15.22
N ARG A 98 -4.41 4.13 -13.96
CA ARG A 98 -4.22 5.56 -13.66
C ARG A 98 -2.76 5.99 -13.83
N CYS A 99 -1.83 5.06 -13.62
CA CYS A 99 -0.40 5.28 -13.73
C CYS A 99 0.12 5.07 -15.14
N ASP A 100 -0.49 4.18 -15.92
CA ASP A 100 -0.24 4.03 -17.36
C ASP A 100 -0.77 5.26 -18.11
N LYS A 101 0.09 6.28 -18.27
CA LYS A 101 -0.30 7.55 -18.89
C LYS A 101 -0.48 7.43 -20.38
N ASN A 102 0.24 6.49 -20.97
CA ASN A 102 0.33 6.34 -22.41
C ASN A 102 -0.66 5.30 -22.96
N GLY A 103 -1.21 4.44 -22.09
CA GLY A 103 -2.25 3.46 -22.39
C GLY A 103 -1.75 2.22 -23.13
N ASN A 104 -0.45 1.91 -23.04
CA ASN A 104 0.16 0.75 -23.70
C ASN A 104 0.05 -0.54 -22.88
N GLY A 105 -0.47 -0.47 -21.65
CA GLY A 105 -0.56 -1.61 -20.75
C GLY A 105 0.77 -2.01 -20.11
N LEU A 106 1.77 -1.12 -20.10
CA LEU A 106 3.09 -1.32 -19.50
C LEU A 106 3.48 -0.11 -18.66
N LEU A 107 4.00 -0.34 -17.47
CA LEU A 107 4.58 0.72 -16.63
C LEU A 107 6.08 0.80 -16.85
N ILE A 108 6.57 1.99 -17.22
CA ILE A 108 8.00 2.25 -17.42
C ILE A 108 8.49 3.43 -16.59
N GLY A 109 9.68 3.30 -15.97
CA GLY A 109 10.37 4.39 -15.27
C GLY A 109 9.45 5.16 -14.30
N GLY A 110 9.14 6.41 -14.63
CA GLY A 110 8.28 7.27 -13.81
C GLY A 110 6.84 6.77 -13.64
N GLU A 111 6.29 6.01 -14.58
CA GLU A 111 4.96 5.39 -14.42
C GLU A 111 4.99 4.33 -13.32
N TYR A 112 6.09 3.58 -13.22
CA TYR A 112 6.31 2.64 -12.14
C TYR A 112 6.51 3.35 -10.79
N ASP A 113 7.27 4.45 -10.75
CA ASP A 113 7.42 5.25 -9.52
C ASP A 113 6.06 5.73 -8.99
N HIS A 114 5.22 6.27 -9.89
CA HIS A 114 3.86 6.69 -9.55
C HIS A 114 2.98 5.54 -9.08
N TYR A 115 3.13 4.36 -9.69
CA TYR A 115 2.43 3.15 -9.27
C TYR A 115 2.81 2.73 -7.85
N VAL A 116 4.10 2.62 -7.55
CA VAL A 116 4.60 2.23 -6.22
C VAL A 116 4.12 3.21 -5.14
N ILE A 117 4.17 4.51 -5.41
CA ILE A 117 3.67 5.54 -4.47
C ILE A 117 2.16 5.39 -4.26
N SER A 118 1.41 5.18 -5.34
CA SER A 118 -0.05 5.05 -5.27
C SER A 118 -0.48 3.81 -4.50
N VAL A 119 0.20 2.68 -4.70
CA VAL A 119 -0.01 1.43 -3.96
C VAL A 119 0.30 1.63 -2.48
N LYS A 120 1.46 2.22 -2.13
CA LYS A 120 1.84 2.51 -0.74
C LYS A 120 0.81 3.39 -0.02
N ASN A 121 0.34 4.44 -0.68
CA ASN A 121 -0.68 5.33 -0.13
C ASN A 121 -1.99 4.57 0.11
N HIS A 122 -2.44 3.79 -0.87
CA HIS A 122 -3.65 2.98 -0.75
C HIS A 122 -3.58 1.96 0.40
N LEU A 123 -2.43 1.28 0.54
CA LEU A 123 -2.17 0.38 1.66
C LEU A 123 -2.23 1.09 3.01
N SER A 124 -1.69 2.30 3.11
CA SER A 124 -1.73 3.08 4.35
C SER A 124 -3.16 3.46 4.74
N ASP A 125 -3.99 3.81 3.76
CA ASP A 125 -5.41 4.13 3.97
C ASP A 125 -6.20 2.89 4.41
N LEU A 126 -5.97 1.74 3.77
CA LEU A 126 -6.60 0.47 4.17
C LEU A 126 -6.23 0.07 5.59
N LYS A 127 -4.96 0.24 5.99
CA LYS A 127 -4.50 -0.02 7.37
C LYS A 127 -5.23 0.87 8.37
N ALA A 128 -5.28 2.17 8.11
CA ALA A 128 -5.97 3.13 8.97
C ALA A 128 -7.46 2.82 9.11
N GLN A 129 -8.12 2.40 8.02
CA GLN A 129 -9.54 2.01 8.04
C GLN A 129 -9.78 0.75 8.86
N LYS A 130 -8.95 -0.30 8.70
CA LYS A 130 -9.07 -1.53 9.49
C LYS A 130 -8.88 -1.25 10.98
N GLU A 131 -7.86 -0.48 11.36
CA GLU A 131 -7.63 -0.10 12.76
C GLU A 131 -8.80 0.66 13.36
N LYS A 132 -9.37 1.62 12.61
CA LYS A 132 -10.54 2.38 13.05
C LYS A 132 -11.76 1.46 13.24
N ALA A 133 -12.03 0.59 12.28
CA ALA A 133 -13.15 -0.36 12.36
C ALA A 133 -13.00 -1.31 13.56
N GLN A 134 -11.79 -1.79 13.84
CA GLN A 134 -11.50 -2.64 15.00
C GLN A 134 -11.75 -1.91 16.33
N ARG A 135 -11.32 -0.65 16.45
CA ARG A 135 -11.58 0.17 17.65
C ARG A 135 -13.07 0.39 17.88
N GLU A 136 -13.82 0.75 16.83
CA GLU A 136 -15.27 0.95 16.91
C GLU A 136 -16.01 -0.34 17.27
N ALA A 137 -15.60 -1.48 16.71
CA ALA A 137 -16.17 -2.78 17.04
C ALA A 137 -15.90 -3.16 18.51
N GLN A 138 -14.68 -2.94 19.00
CA GLN A 138 -14.32 -3.20 20.39
C GLN A 138 -15.08 -2.31 21.37
N GLU A 139 -15.30 -1.04 21.03
CA GLU A 139 -16.08 -0.11 21.84
C GLU A 139 -17.56 -0.53 21.92
N ARG A 140 -18.16 -0.91 20.78
CA ARG A 140 -19.54 -1.43 20.74
C ARG A 140 -19.68 -2.69 21.60
N ALA A 141 -18.72 -3.61 21.54
CA ALA A 141 -18.72 -4.83 22.35
C ALA A 141 -18.66 -4.53 23.87
N ARG A 142 -17.92 -3.49 24.28
CA ARG A 142 -17.85 -3.04 25.69
C ARG A 142 -19.14 -2.36 26.17
N GLN A 143 -19.86 -1.68 25.28
CA GLN A 143 -21.15 -1.04 25.63
C GLN A 143 -22.27 -2.08 25.77
N SER A 144 -22.23 -3.17 25.00
CA SER A 144 -23.20 -4.28 25.14
C SER A 144 -23.03 -5.12 26.41
N SER A 145 -21.82 -5.19 27.00
CA SER A 145 -21.57 -5.99 28.21
C SER A 145 -21.85 -5.24 29.53
N SER A 146 -22.03 -3.92 29.50
CA SER A 146 -22.34 -3.11 30.69
C SER A 146 -23.85 -2.91 30.93
N SER A 147 -24.71 -3.29 29.99
CA SER A 147 -26.18 -3.15 30.08
C SER A 147 -26.93 -4.41 30.54
N SER A 148 -26.22 -5.52 30.76
CA SER A 148 -26.79 -6.79 31.26
C SER A 148 -26.33 -7.12 32.67
N SER A 149 -26.60 -6.22 33.63
CA SER A 149 -26.47 -6.49 35.07
C SER A 149 -27.82 -6.36 35.78
N SER A 150 -28.71 -7.32 35.54
CA SER A 150 -29.78 -7.70 36.48
C SER A 150 -30.53 -8.93 35.99
N SER A 151 -30.10 -10.14 36.42
CA SER A 151 -30.95 -11.13 37.11
C SER A 151 -30.34 -12.55 37.12
N SER A 152 -30.07 -13.03 38.34
CA SER A 152 -30.28 -14.40 38.87
C SER A 152 -29.55 -15.63 38.27
N SER A 153 -28.58 -16.15 39.04
CA SER A 153 -28.49 -17.53 39.59
C SER A 153 -29.10 -18.68 38.77
N SER A 154 -28.39 -19.76 38.43
CA SER A 154 -27.86 -20.76 39.37
C SER A 154 -27.30 -21.99 38.62
N HIS A 155 -26.51 -22.78 39.34
CA HIS A 155 -26.10 -24.17 39.12
C HIS A 155 -24.81 -24.47 38.35
N SER A 156 -23.78 -24.66 39.18
CA SER A 156 -22.61 -25.52 39.06
C SER A 156 -22.85 -26.87 38.40
N HIS A 157 -21.95 -27.25 37.50
CA HIS A 157 -21.40 -28.61 37.49
C HIS A 157 -19.92 -28.57 37.12
N SER A 158 -19.11 -29.17 37.97
CA SER A 158 -17.67 -29.37 37.76
C SER A 158 -17.43 -30.70 37.05
N SER A 159 -16.55 -30.70 36.06
CA SER A 159 -15.76 -31.87 35.63
C SER A 159 -14.52 -31.30 34.94
N SER A 160 -13.37 -31.34 35.61
CA SER A 160 -12.43 -32.46 35.63
C SER A 160 -11.67 -32.56 34.31
N TYR A 161 -10.37 -32.35 34.46
CA TYR A 161 -9.32 -32.19 33.47
C TYR A 161 -9.05 -33.43 32.60
N ASP A 162 -8.37 -33.13 31.48
CA ASP A 162 -7.37 -33.92 30.74
C ASP A 162 -7.81 -34.90 29.62
N SER A 163 -7.93 -34.34 28.41
CA SER A 163 -7.40 -34.95 27.20
C SER A 163 -7.19 -33.89 26.13
N TYR A 164 -5.92 -33.55 25.89
CA TYR A 164 -5.48 -32.75 24.75
C TYR A 164 -5.66 -33.58 23.47
N ASP A 165 -6.78 -33.36 22.81
CA ASP A 165 -6.97 -33.63 21.39
C ASP A 165 -7.46 -32.30 20.81
N GLY A 166 -6.83 -31.79 19.76
CA GLY A 166 -7.02 -30.43 19.24
C GLY A 166 -8.45 -30.19 18.77
N ALA A 167 -9.34 -29.84 19.69
CA ALA A 167 -10.74 -29.56 19.40
C ALA A 167 -10.83 -28.21 18.66
N GLU A 168 -11.19 -28.27 17.39
CA GLU A 168 -11.40 -27.11 16.55
C GLU A 168 -12.68 -26.37 17.01
N THR A 169 -12.52 -25.11 17.41
CA THR A 169 -13.63 -24.30 17.95
C THR A 169 -14.26 -23.43 16.87
N CYS A 170 -15.58 -23.25 16.94
CA CYS A 170 -16.32 -22.42 16.00
C CYS A 170 -15.95 -20.93 16.17
N PRO A 171 -15.47 -20.23 15.13
CA PRO A 171 -15.03 -18.84 15.25
C PRO A 171 -16.18 -17.86 15.57
N TYR A 172 -17.44 -18.27 15.35
CA TYR A 172 -18.60 -17.41 15.58
C TYR A 172 -19.13 -17.46 17.02
N CYS A 173 -18.96 -18.58 17.73
CA CYS A 173 -19.57 -18.76 19.05
C CYS A 173 -18.69 -19.50 20.07
N GLY A 174 -17.52 -20.00 19.67
CA GLY A 174 -16.56 -20.67 20.54
C GLY A 174 -16.91 -22.10 20.94
N SER A 175 -18.07 -22.63 20.53
CA SER A 175 -18.44 -24.03 20.77
C SER A 175 -17.80 -24.98 19.76
N GLU A 176 -17.88 -26.27 20.04
CA GLU A 176 -17.22 -27.32 19.25
C GLU A 176 -17.71 -27.34 17.79
N ALA A 177 -16.76 -27.36 16.85
CA ALA A 177 -17.03 -27.55 15.43
C ALA A 177 -16.97 -29.06 15.12
N VAL A 178 -18.05 -29.61 14.56
CA VAL A 178 -18.12 -31.04 14.23
C VAL A 178 -17.92 -31.21 12.72
N TYR A 179 -17.03 -32.13 12.33
CA TYR A 179 -16.81 -32.43 10.92
C TYR A 179 -18.12 -32.85 10.24
N SER A 180 -18.46 -32.19 9.14
CA SER A 180 -19.58 -32.53 8.27
C SER A 180 -19.02 -33.08 6.96
N SER A 181 -19.62 -34.14 6.43
CA SER A 181 -19.14 -34.81 5.21
C SER A 181 -18.88 -33.81 4.07
N GLY A 182 -17.69 -33.86 3.46
CA GLY A 182 -17.35 -33.05 2.28
C GLY A 182 -16.50 -31.81 2.55
N ASN A 183 -15.45 -31.94 3.37
CA ASN A 183 -14.42 -30.91 3.63
C ASN A 183 -14.89 -29.65 4.37
N GLY A 184 -15.95 -29.72 5.17
CA GLY A 184 -16.37 -28.58 5.99
C GLY A 184 -16.86 -28.97 7.36
N TYR A 185 -16.88 -28.02 8.27
CA TYR A 185 -17.33 -28.23 9.64
C TYR A 185 -18.68 -27.56 9.85
N ARG A 186 -19.48 -28.11 10.77
CA ARG A 186 -20.73 -27.50 11.21
C ARG A 186 -20.70 -27.34 12.71
N CYS A 187 -20.94 -26.13 13.18
CA CYS A 187 -21.03 -25.89 14.62
C CYS A 187 -22.26 -26.61 15.20
N ALA A 188 -22.07 -27.35 16.28
CA ALA A 188 -23.14 -28.11 16.93
C ALA A 188 -24.23 -27.21 17.54
N GLU A 189 -23.88 -26.01 18.00
CA GLU A 189 -24.83 -25.09 18.64
C GLU A 189 -25.45 -24.10 17.65
N CYS A 190 -24.62 -23.35 16.91
CA CYS A 190 -25.14 -22.29 16.03
C CYS A 190 -25.51 -22.78 14.63
N GLY A 191 -25.08 -23.99 14.24
CA GLY A 191 -25.39 -24.58 12.95
C GLY A 191 -24.70 -23.91 11.75
N ASN A 192 -23.78 -22.97 11.97
CA ASN A 192 -23.03 -22.34 10.90
C ASN A 192 -22.06 -23.34 10.24
N TYR A 193 -21.92 -23.23 8.92
CA TYR A 193 -21.01 -24.04 8.11
C TYR A 193 -19.68 -23.31 7.93
N ILE A 194 -18.58 -24.02 8.13
CA ILE A 194 -17.21 -23.54 8.02
C ILE A 194 -16.57 -24.27 6.84
N SER A 195 -16.32 -23.53 5.76
CA SER A 195 -15.89 -24.08 4.47
C SER A 195 -14.38 -24.28 4.35
N ASN A 196 -13.59 -23.66 5.22
CA ASN A 196 -12.14 -23.68 5.16
C ASN A 196 -11.57 -24.12 6.52
N PRO A 197 -10.86 -25.26 6.61
CA PRO A 197 -10.26 -25.72 7.87
C PRO A 197 -9.19 -24.74 8.40
N ASP A 198 -8.58 -23.94 7.54
CA ASP A 198 -7.58 -22.93 7.94
C ASP A 198 -8.20 -21.70 8.66
N ASP A 199 -9.53 -21.53 8.59
CA ASP A 199 -10.25 -20.48 9.32
C ASP A 199 -10.58 -20.92 10.77
N LEU A 200 -10.26 -22.17 11.13
CA LEU A 200 -10.37 -22.64 12.50
C LEU A 200 -9.20 -22.06 13.29
N ASN A 201 -9.53 -21.37 14.38
CA ASN A 201 -8.54 -20.74 15.24
C ASN A 201 -7.76 -21.85 15.96
N LEU A 202 -6.71 -22.36 15.31
CA LEU A 202 -5.83 -23.37 15.86
C LEU A 202 -5.11 -22.74 17.03
N ASN A 203 -5.47 -23.13 18.24
CA ASN A 203 -4.71 -22.77 19.43
C ASN A 203 -3.40 -23.59 19.44
N TYR A 204 -2.47 -23.27 18.53
CA TYR A 204 -1.09 -23.77 18.55
C TYR A 204 -0.29 -23.02 19.63
N GLU A 205 -0.70 -23.14 20.88
CA GLU A 205 0.25 -23.00 21.99
C GLU A 205 0.79 -24.41 22.28
N GLU A 206 1.87 -24.82 21.61
CA GLU A 206 2.92 -25.69 22.16
C GLU A 206 4.00 -26.06 21.12
N GLY A 207 5.27 -25.79 21.48
CA GLY A 207 6.34 -26.74 21.19
C GLY A 207 7.24 -26.50 19.95
N TYR A 208 7.87 -25.33 19.82
CA TYR A 208 9.12 -25.27 19.04
C TYR A 208 10.23 -26.01 19.82
N TYR A 209 10.57 -27.23 19.39
CA TYR A 209 11.80 -27.89 19.83
C TYR A 209 12.99 -27.18 19.15
N GLU A 210 13.83 -26.53 19.96
CA GLU A 210 15.19 -26.15 19.55
C GLU A 210 15.98 -27.42 19.21
N LEU A 211 16.09 -27.74 17.92
CA LEU A 211 17.12 -28.67 17.45
C LEU A 211 18.44 -27.90 17.35
N THR A 212 19.19 -28.02 18.44
CA THR A 212 20.63 -27.73 18.52
C THR A 212 21.37 -28.45 17.38
N LEU A 213 22.05 -27.66 16.55
CA LEU A 213 23.03 -28.15 15.59
C LEU A 213 24.21 -28.78 16.35
N PRO A 214 24.65 -30.01 16.01
CA PRO A 214 25.95 -30.47 16.48
C PRO A 214 27.06 -29.81 15.66
N SER A 215 27.96 -29.20 16.41
CA SER A 215 29.27 -28.70 16.02
C SER A 215 30.14 -29.73 15.27
N PHE A 216 30.81 -29.23 14.23
CA PHE A 216 32.15 -29.60 13.73
C PHE A 216 32.75 -30.95 14.19
N ILE A 217 33.09 -31.82 13.22
CA ILE A 217 34.48 -32.14 12.80
C ILE A 217 34.48 -32.37 11.29
#